data_AF-A0A7X4FSL9-F1
#
_entry.id   AF-A0A7X4FSL9-F1
#
_cell.length_a   1.000
_cell.length_b   1.000
_cell.length_c   1.000
_cell.angle_alpha   90.00
_cell.angle_beta   90.00
_cell.angle_gamma   90.00
#
_symmetry.space_group_name_H-M   'P 1'
#
loop_
_entity.id
_entity.type
_entity.pdbx_description
1 polymer ?
#
loop_
_entity_poly.entity_id
_entity_poly.type
_entity_poly.pdbx_seq_one_letter_code
_entity_poly.pdbx_strand_id
1 'polypeptide(L)'
;RAFGIHHDILQDSVWGARHPNGADHGLQLSRQDRALKIWLSIRIFGMAAFRAAVTQGIDLAKRAANWVASSPTLELLTPASAGIVCFRVNPAVAELDEAELHRINKNVLARVFWDGSAFISSTSLHDTFALRMCVINHTTTWDDVRETLENITRFGMEAAASAGRIERMTPDGTRRRDRRGEIGSSDDCPRQGGHLARVEEVEK
;
A
#
# COMPACT_ATOMS: atom_id res chain seq x y z
N ARG A 1 -10.53 -9.64 -39.66
CA ARG A 1 -10.50 -10.39 -38.37
C ARG A 1 -9.05 -10.72 -38.08
N ALA A 2 -8.54 -10.41 -36.89
CA ALA A 2 -7.09 -10.39 -36.64
C ALA A 2 -6.51 -11.72 -36.10
N PHE A 3 -7.33 -12.66 -35.60
CA PHE A 3 -6.88 -13.90 -34.94
C PHE A 3 -7.53 -15.19 -35.46
N GLY A 4 -8.25 -15.14 -36.59
CA GLY A 4 -8.96 -16.31 -37.11
C GLY A 4 -8.00 -17.37 -37.66
N ILE A 5 -7.99 -18.56 -37.04
CA ILE A 5 -7.28 -19.74 -37.55
C ILE A 5 -8.29 -20.59 -38.31
N HIS A 6 -8.10 -20.70 -39.63
CA HIS A 6 -8.94 -21.50 -40.51
C HIS A 6 -8.14 -22.70 -40.98
N HIS A 7 -8.23 -23.80 -40.22
CA HIS A 7 -7.66 -25.09 -40.61
C HIS A 7 -8.79 -26.04 -41.00
N ASP A 8 -8.53 -26.90 -41.99
CA ASP A 8 -9.52 -27.87 -42.50
C ASP A 8 -10.07 -28.80 -41.41
N ILE A 9 -9.26 -29.19 -40.42
CA ILE A 9 -9.64 -30.00 -39.25
C ILE A 9 -10.61 -29.32 -38.27
N LEU A 10 -10.89 -28.03 -38.44
CA LEU A 10 -11.81 -27.24 -37.62
C LEU A 10 -13.07 -26.86 -38.42
N GLN A 11 -13.49 -27.70 -39.38
CA GLN A 11 -14.68 -27.47 -40.20
C GLN A 11 -15.94 -27.23 -39.35
N ASP A 12 -16.02 -27.87 -38.19
CA ASP A 12 -17.14 -27.75 -37.24
C ASP A 12 -17.01 -26.53 -36.32
N SER A 13 -16.09 -25.60 -36.59
CA SER A 13 -15.96 -24.34 -35.85
C SER A 13 -16.52 -23.12 -36.60
N VAL A 14 -16.93 -23.31 -37.86
CA VAL A 14 -17.40 -22.25 -38.76
C VAL A 14 -18.93 -22.28 -38.87
N TRP A 15 -19.61 -21.59 -37.94
CA TRP A 15 -21.08 -21.57 -37.84
C TRP A 15 -21.71 -20.27 -38.37
N GLY A 16 -20.93 -19.44 -39.06
CA GLY A 16 -21.35 -18.14 -39.60
C GLY A 16 -21.43 -17.02 -38.56
N ALA A 17 -21.76 -15.80 -39.02
CA ALA A 17 -21.66 -14.58 -38.20
C ALA A 17 -22.60 -14.54 -36.97
N ARG A 18 -23.67 -15.36 -36.94
CA ARG A 18 -24.61 -15.45 -35.81
C ARG A 18 -24.08 -16.27 -34.64
N HIS A 19 -23.01 -17.03 -34.85
CA HIS A 19 -22.39 -17.89 -33.84
C HIS A 19 -20.90 -17.56 -33.77
N PRO A 20 -20.54 -16.45 -33.09
CA PRO A 20 -19.16 -16.01 -33.00
C PRO A 20 -18.32 -17.07 -32.29
N ASN A 21 -17.24 -17.51 -32.93
CA ASN A 21 -16.26 -18.38 -32.31
C ASN A 21 -15.37 -17.54 -31.37
N GLY A 22 -15.32 -17.89 -30.09
CA GLY A 22 -14.49 -17.20 -29.11
C GLY A 22 -12.99 -17.22 -29.44
N ALA A 23 -12.51 -18.19 -30.22
CA ALA A 23 -11.13 -18.28 -30.67
C ALA A 23 -10.76 -17.15 -31.66
N ASP A 24 -11.71 -16.64 -32.45
CA ASP A 24 -11.46 -15.53 -33.39
C ASP A 24 -11.20 -14.19 -32.69
N HIS A 25 -11.47 -14.12 -31.37
CA HIS A 25 -11.42 -12.92 -30.54
C HIS A 25 -10.26 -12.92 -29.55
N GLY A 26 -9.32 -13.86 -29.66
CA GLY A 26 -8.14 -13.91 -28.81
C GLY A 26 -7.09 -14.88 -29.35
N LEU A 27 -5.98 -15.02 -28.61
CA LEU A 27 -4.89 -15.90 -29.01
C LEU A 27 -5.15 -17.39 -28.67
N GLN A 28 -6.10 -17.66 -27.78
CA GLN A 28 -6.35 -19.00 -27.25
C GLN A 28 -7.42 -19.73 -28.07
N LEU A 29 -7.05 -20.85 -28.69
CA LEU A 29 -7.99 -21.75 -29.37
C LEU A 29 -8.86 -22.53 -28.35
N SER A 30 -8.21 -23.21 -27.40
CA SER A 30 -8.85 -23.84 -26.24
C SER A 30 -8.78 -22.91 -25.03
N ARG A 31 -9.93 -22.61 -24.41
CA ARG A 31 -10.01 -21.69 -23.26
C ARG A 31 -11.02 -22.15 -22.23
N GLN A 32 -10.86 -21.68 -21.00
CA GLN A 32 -11.84 -21.86 -19.92
C GLN A 32 -13.11 -21.05 -20.17
N ASP A 33 -14.26 -21.54 -19.70
CA ASP A 33 -15.52 -20.78 -19.68
C ASP A 33 -15.53 -19.72 -18.57
N ARG A 34 -14.83 -18.60 -18.82
CA ARG A 34 -14.77 -17.47 -17.90
C ARG A 34 -16.11 -16.75 -17.76
N ALA A 35 -17.04 -16.95 -18.70
CA ALA A 35 -18.36 -16.31 -18.66
C ALA A 35 -19.26 -17.00 -17.63
N LEU A 36 -19.16 -18.33 -17.49
CA LEU A 36 -19.97 -19.11 -16.57
C LEU A 36 -19.86 -18.62 -15.12
N LYS A 37 -18.64 -18.32 -14.62
CA LYS A 37 -18.47 -17.79 -13.25
C LYS A 37 -19.17 -16.44 -13.04
N ILE A 38 -19.10 -15.54 -14.02
CA ILE A 38 -19.76 -14.23 -13.95
C ILE A 38 -21.27 -14.39 -14.03
N TRP A 39 -21.74 -15.19 -14.98
CA TRP A 39 -23.16 -15.48 -15.16
C TRP A 39 -23.75 -16.10 -13.89
N LEU A 40 -23.12 -17.13 -13.34
CA LEU A 40 -23.59 -17.78 -12.11
C LEU A 40 -23.61 -16.81 -10.93
N SER A 41 -22.58 -15.99 -10.76
CA SER A 41 -22.53 -14.98 -9.70
C SER A 41 -23.67 -13.96 -9.82
N ILE A 42 -23.95 -13.46 -11.03
CA ILE A 42 -25.08 -12.55 -11.27
C ILE A 42 -26.43 -13.24 -11.04
N ARG A 43 -26.56 -14.52 -11.41
CA ARG A 43 -27.81 -15.29 -11.20
C ARG A 43 -28.08 -15.58 -9.74
N ILE A 44 -27.04 -15.84 -8.94
CA ILE A 44 -27.17 -16.15 -7.50
C ILE A 44 -27.37 -14.88 -6.68
N PHE A 45 -26.49 -13.87 -6.85
CA PHE A 45 -26.50 -12.67 -6.00
C PHE A 45 -27.39 -11.54 -6.56
N GLY A 46 -27.65 -11.54 -7.86
CA GLY A 46 -28.35 -10.46 -8.55
C GLY A 46 -27.46 -9.22 -8.77
N MET A 47 -27.82 -8.42 -9.78
CA MET A 47 -27.10 -7.18 -10.09
C MET A 47 -27.16 -6.13 -8.97
N ALA A 48 -28.21 -6.15 -8.15
CA ALA A 48 -28.38 -5.20 -7.05
C ALA A 48 -27.30 -5.36 -5.97
N ALA A 49 -26.92 -6.60 -5.65
CA ALA A 49 -25.87 -6.88 -4.67
C ALA A 49 -24.51 -6.33 -5.10
N PHE A 50 -24.12 -6.54 -6.37
CA PHE A 50 -22.89 -5.97 -6.93
C PHE A 50 -22.90 -4.45 -6.93
N ARG A 51 -24.04 -3.84 -7.30
CA ARG A 51 -24.19 -2.38 -7.24
C ARG A 51 -23.98 -1.87 -5.82
N ALA A 52 -24.63 -2.49 -4.84
CA ALA A 52 -24.51 -2.10 -3.44
C ALA A 52 -23.06 -2.21 -2.94
N ALA A 53 -22.38 -3.33 -3.23
CA ALA A 53 -20.99 -3.55 -2.84
C ALA A 53 -20.03 -2.52 -3.46
N VAL A 54 -20.16 -2.23 -4.74
CA VAL A 54 -19.33 -1.22 -5.43
C VAL A 54 -19.61 0.18 -4.89
N THR A 55 -20.89 0.54 -4.70
CA THR A 55 -21.28 1.83 -4.12
C THR A 55 -20.73 2.00 -2.71
N GLN A 56 -20.83 0.97 -1.87
CA GLN A 56 -20.26 0.98 -0.52
C GLN A 56 -18.75 1.26 -0.53
N GLY A 57 -17.98 0.58 -1.38
CA GLY A 57 -16.53 0.82 -1.48
C GLY A 57 -16.20 2.26 -1.89
N ILE A 58 -16.94 2.80 -2.87
CA ILE A 58 -16.81 4.20 -3.30
C ILE A 58 -17.12 5.17 -2.16
N ASP A 59 -18.20 4.95 -1.42
CA ASP A 59 -18.63 5.84 -0.35
C ASP A 59 -17.72 5.76 0.88
N LEU A 60 -17.18 4.58 1.20
CA LEU A 60 -16.15 4.42 2.22
C LEU A 60 -14.87 5.18 1.85
N ALA A 61 -14.43 5.11 0.59
CA ALA A 61 -13.26 5.87 0.15
C ALA A 61 -13.48 7.39 0.22
N LYS A 62 -14.67 7.89 -0.13
CA LYS A 62 -15.02 9.32 0.06
C LYS A 62 -15.00 9.70 1.53
N ARG A 63 -15.56 8.87 2.41
CA ARG A 63 -15.56 9.11 3.86
C ARG A 63 -14.14 9.11 4.42
N ALA A 64 -13.29 8.20 3.94
CA ALA A 64 -11.87 8.16 4.29
C ALA A 64 -11.14 9.45 3.84
N ALA A 65 -11.37 9.91 2.62
CA ALA A 65 -10.78 11.17 2.13
C ALA A 65 -11.19 12.38 2.96
N ASN A 66 -12.47 12.47 3.36
CA ASN A 66 -12.93 13.55 4.25
C ASN A 66 -12.27 13.48 5.63
N TRP A 67 -12.12 12.27 6.18
CA TRP A 67 -11.44 12.06 7.47
C TRP A 67 -9.97 12.48 7.39
N VAL A 68 -9.27 12.06 6.33
CA VAL A 68 -7.88 12.45 6.05
C VAL A 68 -7.75 13.97 5.92
N ALA A 69 -8.61 14.61 5.13
CA ALA A 69 -8.59 16.06 4.93
C ALA A 69 -8.87 16.87 6.22
N SER A 70 -9.58 16.27 7.19
CA SER A 70 -9.83 16.88 8.50
C SER A 70 -8.72 16.64 9.53
N SER A 71 -7.75 15.78 9.23
CA SER A 71 -6.69 15.40 10.16
C SER A 71 -5.53 16.42 10.10
N PRO A 72 -4.99 16.87 11.24
CA PRO A 72 -3.79 17.71 11.27
C PRO A 72 -2.49 16.92 10.97
N THR A 73 -2.57 15.60 10.89
CA THR A 73 -1.42 14.71 10.72
C THR A 73 -1.31 14.10 9.34
N LEU A 74 -2.42 14.08 8.60
CA LEU A 74 -2.47 13.47 7.27
C LEU A 74 -2.75 14.54 6.23
N GLU A 75 -2.13 14.35 5.07
CA GLU A 75 -2.33 15.20 3.91
C GLU A 75 -2.98 14.38 2.80
N LEU A 76 -4.10 14.88 2.28
CA LEU A 76 -4.78 14.29 1.14
C LEU A 76 -4.06 14.70 -0.15
N LEU A 77 -3.54 13.72 -0.90
CA LEU A 77 -2.81 14.00 -2.14
C LEU A 77 -3.72 14.00 -3.37
N THR A 78 -4.74 13.13 -3.38
CA THR A 78 -5.75 13.09 -4.44
C THR A 78 -7.15 12.86 -3.86
N PRO A 79 -8.20 13.44 -4.49
CA PRO A 79 -9.57 13.16 -4.08
C PRO A 79 -9.90 11.67 -4.29
N ALA A 80 -10.83 11.16 -3.49
CA ALA A 80 -11.27 9.78 -3.62
C ALA A 80 -11.91 9.51 -5.00
N SER A 81 -11.46 8.44 -5.67
CA SER A 81 -11.99 8.02 -6.97
C SER A 81 -12.01 6.50 -7.07
N ALA A 82 -13.12 5.95 -7.56
CA ALA A 82 -13.30 4.50 -7.79
C ALA A 82 -12.97 3.60 -6.57
N GLY A 83 -13.26 4.06 -5.34
CA GLY A 83 -12.95 3.31 -4.12
C GLY A 83 -11.49 3.43 -3.65
N ILE A 84 -10.73 4.37 -4.22
CA ILE A 84 -9.31 4.59 -3.92
C ILE A 84 -9.11 5.99 -3.34
N VAL A 85 -8.28 6.09 -2.32
CA VAL A 85 -7.79 7.37 -1.77
C VAL A 85 -6.27 7.30 -1.61
N CYS A 86 -5.58 8.37 -2.00
CA CYS A 86 -4.14 8.51 -1.84
C CYS A 86 -3.83 9.68 -0.90
N PHE A 87 -3.00 9.42 0.10
CA PHE A 87 -2.66 10.37 1.15
C PHE A 87 -1.27 10.08 1.69
N ARG A 88 -0.72 11.00 2.49
CA ARG A 88 0.54 10.79 3.21
C ARG A 88 0.43 11.28 4.64
N VAL A 89 1.29 10.76 5.50
CA VAL A 89 1.57 11.32 6.83
C VAL A 89 2.41 12.57 6.62
N ASN A 90 1.88 13.71 7.06
CA ASN A 90 2.56 15.00 7.08
C ASN A 90 2.06 15.79 8.31
N PRO A 91 2.69 15.63 9.47
CA PRO A 91 2.25 16.30 10.70
C PRO A 91 2.53 17.80 10.63
N ALA A 92 1.49 18.64 10.71
CA ALA A 92 1.61 20.10 10.64
C ALA A 92 2.52 20.73 11.72
N VAL A 93 2.82 19.99 12.78
CA VAL A 93 3.67 20.43 13.90
C VAL A 93 5.17 20.20 13.68
N ALA A 94 5.55 19.49 12.62
CA ALA A 94 6.94 19.20 12.30
C ALA A 94 7.26 19.71 10.90
N GLU A 95 8.21 20.64 10.78
CA GLU A 95 8.80 21.00 9.48
C GLU A 95 9.74 19.87 9.07
N LEU A 96 9.22 18.92 8.30
CA LEU A 96 9.97 17.78 7.78
C LEU A 96 10.31 18.01 6.31
N ASP A 97 11.51 17.64 5.90
CA ASP A 97 11.86 17.66 4.49
C ASP A 97 11.19 16.49 3.71
N GLU A 98 11.21 16.55 2.38
CA GLU A 98 10.57 15.51 1.55
C GLU A 98 11.24 14.13 1.71
N ALA A 99 12.55 14.07 2.00
CA ALA A 99 13.26 12.81 2.20
C ALA A 99 12.87 12.14 3.53
N GLU A 100 12.65 12.94 4.58
CA GLU A 100 12.14 12.52 5.87
C GLU A 100 10.69 12.07 5.78
N LEU A 101 9.83 12.85 5.10
CA LEU A 101 8.45 12.47 4.82
C LEU A 101 8.40 11.15 4.05
N HIS A 102 9.24 10.98 3.03
CA HIS A 102 9.35 9.72 2.29
C HIS A 102 9.72 8.56 3.21
N ARG A 103 10.77 8.73 4.04
CA ARG A 103 11.23 7.71 4.99
C ARG A 103 10.15 7.35 6.02
N ILE A 104 9.47 8.34 6.58
CA ILE A 104 8.39 8.15 7.55
C ILE A 104 7.24 7.38 6.91
N ASN A 105 6.74 7.82 5.76
CA ASN A 105 5.62 7.16 5.09
C ASN A 105 5.96 5.72 4.66
N LYS A 106 7.18 5.47 4.19
CA LYS A 106 7.65 4.12 3.89
C LYS A 106 7.70 3.22 5.13
N ASN A 107 8.17 3.75 6.26
CA ASN A 107 8.20 3.01 7.52
C ASN A 107 6.81 2.76 8.08
N VAL A 108 5.91 3.73 7.99
CA VAL A 108 4.51 3.59 8.40
C VAL A 108 3.83 2.49 7.58
N LEU A 109 4.02 2.48 6.26
CA LEU A 109 3.52 1.42 5.38
C LEU A 109 3.99 0.03 5.83
N ALA A 110 5.31 -0.12 6.03
CA ALA A 110 5.88 -1.39 6.47
C ALA A 110 5.32 -1.80 7.84
N ARG A 111 5.15 -0.85 8.76
CA ARG A 111 4.63 -1.14 10.09
C ARG A 111 3.17 -1.57 10.06
N VAL A 112 2.31 -0.91 9.28
CA VAL A 112 0.91 -1.32 9.10
C VAL A 112 0.82 -2.74 8.55
N PHE A 113 1.69 -3.08 7.60
CA PHE A 113 1.77 -4.44 7.05
C PHE A 113 2.17 -5.48 8.10
N TRP A 114 3.25 -5.23 8.84
CA TRP A 114 3.78 -6.20 9.82
C TRP A 114 2.98 -6.30 11.12
N ASP A 115 2.29 -5.23 11.50
CA ASP A 115 1.35 -5.20 12.63
C ASP A 115 0.08 -6.01 12.33
N GLY A 116 -0.18 -6.31 11.06
CA GLY A 116 -1.33 -7.11 10.63
C GLY A 116 -2.66 -6.38 10.69
N SER A 117 -2.65 -5.08 10.98
CA SER A 117 -3.87 -4.26 11.07
C SER A 117 -4.54 -4.04 9.72
N ALA A 118 -3.77 -3.78 8.66
CA ALA A 118 -4.31 -3.64 7.31
C ALA A 118 -3.27 -3.94 6.21
N PHE A 119 -3.76 -4.22 5.01
CA PHE A 119 -2.93 -4.29 3.82
C PHE A 119 -3.25 -3.12 2.88
N ILE A 120 -2.33 -2.15 2.81
CA ILE A 120 -2.37 -1.04 1.87
C ILE A 120 -1.11 -1.05 0.99
N SER A 121 -1.19 -0.47 -0.21
CA SER A 121 -0.04 -0.35 -1.11
C SER A 121 0.50 1.09 -1.09
N SER A 122 1.74 1.30 -1.52
CA SER A 122 2.23 2.64 -1.88
C SER A 122 2.10 2.93 -3.37
N THR A 123 2.19 4.21 -3.71
CA THR A 123 2.43 4.69 -5.08
C THR A 123 3.27 5.98 -5.02
N SER A 124 3.82 6.40 -6.16
CA SER A 124 4.47 7.70 -6.31
C SER A 124 3.58 8.59 -7.16
N LEU A 125 3.25 9.78 -6.66
CA LEU A 125 2.43 10.78 -7.35
C LEU A 125 3.27 12.06 -7.47
N HIS A 126 3.64 12.45 -8.70
CA HIS A 126 4.48 13.64 -8.94
C HIS A 126 5.73 13.66 -8.02
N ASP A 127 6.48 12.56 -8.01
CA ASP A 127 7.67 12.34 -7.16
C ASP A 127 7.42 12.36 -5.64
N THR A 128 6.16 12.42 -5.21
CA THR A 128 5.76 12.34 -3.81
C THR A 128 5.32 10.93 -3.45
N PHE A 129 5.85 10.38 -2.35
CA PHE A 129 5.41 9.07 -1.85
C PHE A 129 4.02 9.15 -1.24
N ALA A 130 3.12 8.27 -1.68
CA ALA A 130 1.73 8.23 -1.26
C ALA A 130 1.35 6.83 -0.72
N LEU A 131 0.64 6.81 0.40
CA LEU A 131 -0.13 5.67 0.87
C LEU A 131 -1.41 5.57 0.03
N ARG A 132 -1.66 4.40 -0.55
CA ARG A 132 -2.82 4.13 -1.40
C ARG A 132 -3.73 3.11 -0.74
N MET A 133 -4.87 3.59 -0.26
CA MET A 133 -5.93 2.76 0.33
C MET A 133 -7.01 2.48 -0.72
N CYS A 134 -7.28 1.20 -0.98
CA CYS A 134 -8.29 0.75 -1.94
C CYS A 134 -9.37 -0.06 -1.22
N VAL A 135 -10.55 0.53 -1.06
CA VAL A 135 -11.68 -0.09 -0.35
C VAL A 135 -12.59 -0.77 -1.38
N ILE A 136 -12.26 -2.03 -1.71
CA ILE A 136 -13.00 -2.84 -2.70
C ILE A 136 -13.60 -4.11 -2.12
N ASN A 137 -13.26 -4.45 -0.87
CA ASN A 137 -13.85 -5.60 -0.20
C ASN A 137 -15.26 -5.25 0.31
N HIS A 138 -16.26 -6.01 -0.13
CA HIS A 138 -17.67 -5.76 0.19
C HIS A 138 -18.01 -6.00 1.66
N THR A 139 -17.16 -6.69 2.43
CA THR A 139 -17.36 -6.88 3.86
C THR A 139 -16.75 -5.77 4.70
N THR A 140 -15.95 -4.86 4.10
CA THR A 140 -15.29 -3.78 4.83
C THR A 140 -16.31 -2.76 5.34
N THR A 141 -16.18 -2.42 6.61
CA THR A 141 -17.00 -1.43 7.29
C THR A 141 -16.25 -0.10 7.44
N TRP A 142 -16.96 0.93 7.89
CA TRP A 142 -16.30 2.19 8.23
C TRP A 142 -15.35 2.04 9.42
N ASP A 143 -15.67 1.18 10.39
CA ASP A 143 -14.84 1.03 11.58
C ASP A 143 -13.47 0.44 11.22
N ASP A 144 -13.41 -0.54 10.30
CA ASP A 144 -12.14 -1.09 9.79
C ASP A 144 -11.28 0.00 9.11
N VAL A 145 -11.91 0.85 8.31
CA VAL A 145 -11.24 1.96 7.61
C VAL A 145 -10.74 3.00 8.59
N ARG A 146 -11.59 3.39 9.56
CA ARG A 146 -11.23 4.36 10.60
C ARG A 146 -10.07 3.86 11.44
N GLU A 147 -10.13 2.63 11.93
CA GLU A 147 -9.08 2.01 12.74
C GLU A 147 -7.75 1.98 11.97
N THR A 148 -7.79 1.64 10.67
CA THR A 148 -6.59 1.69 9.81
C THR A 148 -6.00 3.10 9.74
N LEU A 149 -6.84 4.12 9.55
CA LEU A 149 -6.40 5.52 9.48
C LEU A 149 -5.87 6.04 10.82
N GLU A 150 -6.47 5.63 11.94
CA GLU A 150 -6.01 5.93 13.30
C GLU A 150 -4.65 5.29 13.57
N ASN A 151 -4.46 4.02 13.18
CA ASN A 151 -3.18 3.33 13.28
C ASN A 151 -2.09 4.01 12.44
N ILE A 152 -2.39 4.38 11.19
CA ILE A 152 -1.47 5.14 10.33
C ILE A 152 -1.08 6.47 10.98
N THR A 153 -2.06 7.19 11.52
CA THR A 153 -1.83 8.47 12.22
C THR A 153 -0.93 8.28 13.43
N ARG A 154 -1.23 7.28 14.27
CA ARG A 154 -0.42 6.93 15.44
C ARG A 154 1.01 6.57 15.08
N PHE A 155 1.21 5.66 14.12
CA PHE A 155 2.54 5.27 13.65
C PHE A 155 3.30 6.45 13.04
N GLY A 156 2.60 7.32 12.31
CA GLY A 156 3.16 8.55 11.76
C GLY A 156 3.67 9.51 12.82
N MET A 157 2.88 9.76 13.87
CA MET A 157 3.28 10.60 15.00
C MET A 157 4.45 10.02 15.79
N GLU A 158 4.46 8.70 16.04
CA GLU A 158 5.58 8.02 16.70
C GLU A 158 6.88 8.12 15.88
N ALA A 159 6.78 7.99 14.55
CA ALA A 159 7.92 8.11 13.64
C ALA A 159 8.44 9.55 13.56
N ALA A 160 7.55 10.55 13.49
CA ALA A 160 7.91 11.97 13.46
C ALA A 160 8.56 12.41 14.80
N ALA A 161 8.01 11.98 15.94
CA ALA A 161 8.60 12.27 17.25
C ALA A 161 10.00 11.66 17.43
N SER A 162 10.25 10.51 16.81
CA SER A 162 11.56 9.85 16.80
C SER A 162 12.57 10.57 15.89
N ALA A 163 12.11 11.12 14.76
CA ALA A 163 12.95 11.93 13.85
C ALA A 163 13.43 13.23 14.53
N GLY A 164 12.52 13.98 15.18
CA GLY A 164 12.89 15.19 15.93
C GLY A 164 13.71 14.94 17.20
N ARG A 165 13.93 13.67 17.59
CA ARG A 165 14.88 13.31 18.66
C ARG A 165 16.29 13.08 18.12
N ILE A 166 16.43 12.70 16.85
CA ILE A 166 17.71 12.48 16.17
C ILE A 166 18.34 13.83 15.79
N GLU A 167 17.57 14.80 15.29
CA GLU A 167 18.11 16.13 14.94
C GLU A 167 18.56 16.97 16.14
N ARG A 168 17.92 16.82 17.31
CA ARG A 168 18.39 17.42 18.57
C ARG A 168 19.69 16.80 19.08
N MET A 169 20.14 15.71 18.46
CA MET A 169 21.43 15.07 18.67
C MET A 169 22.34 15.48 17.49
N THR A 170 22.73 16.75 17.46
CA THR A 170 23.61 17.31 16.42
C THR A 170 24.92 16.52 16.24
N PRO A 171 25.58 16.58 15.06
CA PRO A 171 26.73 15.74 14.69
C PRO A 171 28.02 15.99 15.48
N ASP A 172 28.03 17.02 16.32
CA ASP A 172 29.19 17.31 17.14
C ASP A 172 29.11 16.47 18.42
N GLY A 173 29.66 15.26 18.35
CA GLY A 173 29.83 14.32 19.46
C GLY A 173 30.74 14.83 20.59
N THR A 174 30.84 16.15 20.78
CA THR A 174 31.52 16.76 21.91
C THR A 174 30.55 16.85 23.09
N ARG A 175 30.59 15.83 23.95
CA ARG A 175 30.31 16.07 25.38
C ARG A 175 31.18 17.26 25.79
N ARG A 176 30.56 18.37 26.18
CA ARG A 176 31.25 19.47 26.85
C ARG A 176 31.81 18.91 28.16
N ARG A 177 33.05 18.43 28.13
CA ARG A 177 33.83 18.07 29.31
C ARG A 177 33.98 19.35 30.12
N ASP A 178 33.30 19.42 31.26
CA ASP A 178 33.67 20.35 32.31
C ASP A 178 35.14 20.08 32.65
N ARG A 179 36.02 21.03 32.34
CA ARG A 179 37.44 20.93 32.63
C ARG A 179 37.64 21.24 34.10
N ARG A 180 37.49 20.23 34.96
CA ARG A 180 38.18 20.15 36.25
C ARG A 180 38.60 18.72 36.53
N GLY A 181 39.91 18.52 36.69
CA GLY A 181 40.47 17.42 37.47
C GLY A 181 40.90 16.17 36.70
N GLU A 182 42.22 16.02 36.58
CA GLU A 182 42.97 14.79 36.91
C GLU A 182 43.00 13.62 35.91
N ILE A 183 44.12 13.61 35.16
CA ILE A 183 45.17 12.57 35.11
C ILE A 183 44.78 11.18 35.64
N GLY A 184 44.87 10.17 34.78
CA GLY A 184 44.88 8.76 35.18
C GLY A 184 44.86 7.80 33.99
N SER A 185 46.02 7.25 33.66
CA SER A 185 46.26 6.18 32.68
C SER A 185 45.59 4.85 33.05
N SER A 186 45.21 4.07 32.05
CA SER A 186 45.63 2.67 31.81
C SER A 186 44.53 1.85 31.12
N ASP A 187 44.90 1.26 29.98
CA ASP A 187 44.58 -0.11 29.53
C ASP A 187 43.31 -0.78 30.05
N ASP A 188 42.37 -1.09 29.16
CA ASP A 188 42.15 -2.47 28.70
C ASP A 188 40.97 -2.56 27.72
N CYS A 189 41.18 -3.27 26.61
CA CYS A 189 40.17 -3.59 25.61
C CYS A 189 40.00 -5.12 25.56
N PRO A 190 38.80 -5.66 25.78
CA PRO A 190 38.48 -6.99 25.30
C PRO A 190 37.44 -6.93 24.19
N ARG A 191 37.87 -7.39 23.01
CA ARG A 191 37.04 -7.80 21.89
C ARG A 191 36.12 -8.96 22.30
N GLN A 192 34.82 -8.82 22.06
CA GLN A 192 33.86 -9.92 21.85
C GLN A 192 32.91 -9.41 20.74
N GLY A 193 32.70 -10.02 19.57
CA GLY A 193 32.66 -11.45 19.25
C GLY A 193 31.19 -11.88 19.17
N GLY A 194 30.50 -11.61 18.04
CA GLY A 194 29.06 -11.87 17.94
C GLY A 194 28.47 -11.80 16.52
N HIS A 195 28.72 -12.85 15.74
CA HIS A 195 27.82 -13.51 14.78
C HIS A 195 26.92 -12.65 13.85
N LEU A 196 27.39 -12.42 12.62
CA LEU A 196 26.55 -12.08 11.46
C LEU A 196 26.00 -13.37 10.84
N ALA A 197 24.70 -13.59 10.98
CA ALA A 197 23.98 -14.61 10.22
C ALA A 197 23.67 -14.06 8.82
N ARG A 198 24.21 -14.75 7.82
CA ARG A 198 24.06 -14.54 6.38
C ARG A 198 22.70 -15.10 5.96
N VAL A 199 21.83 -14.27 5.38
CA VAL A 199 20.57 -14.72 4.77
C VAL A 199 20.88 -15.07 3.31
N GLU A 200 20.79 -16.35 2.98
CA GLU A 200 20.87 -16.85 1.61
C GLU A 200 19.54 -16.61 0.88
N GLU A 201 19.67 -16.15 -0.37
CA GLU A 201 18.63 -16.11 -1.39
C GLU A 201 18.09 -17.51 -1.67
N VAL A 202 16.78 -17.67 -1.73
CA VAL A 202 16.12 -18.84 -2.30
C VAL A 202 15.16 -18.37 -3.37
N GLU A 203 15.65 -18.47 -4.61
CA GLU A 203 14.90 -18.38 -5.85
C GLU A 203 14.34 -19.78 -6.19
N LYS A 204 13.02 -19.90 -6.31
CA LYS A 204 12.31 -20.90 -7.13
C LYS A 204 10.96 -20.35 -7.55
#